data_AF-A0A7C3GRX8-F1
#
_entry.id   AF-A0A7C3GRX8-F1
#
_cell.length_a   1.000
_cell.length_b   1.000
_cell.length_c   1.000
_cell.angle_alpha   90.00
_cell.angle_beta   90.00
_cell.angle_gamma   90.00
#
_symmetry.space_group_name_H-M   'P 1'
#
loop_
_entity.id
_entity.type
_entity.pdbx_description
1 polymer ?
#
loop_
_entity_poly.entity_id
_entity_poly.type
_entity_poly.pdbx_seq_one_letter_code
_entity_poly.pdbx_strand_id
1 'polypeptide(L)'
;MRKTLWFLIAVLMLAVPLLAACGNGSESTAPPPTATEEARPTAPVLETASPAAENGCLPHEKYDPATDSCYVDISCETEQECDAILSALYQDYPGVQLESWEMAPEDCLPGEQYDPEEAACYIECDTEEECQAKADEIYKGLDVYFDPSFRGDHGQPKTSAVNCEAQDEDEEPPIACYALDQNLDTTPIKVNADGLPQALTDPQRHQEIWLFTRSILPKTILKEETREYHVFTDGPEGTTAYVTRLTDDPNRWLMAIDIIDTPDPVRPEKEFVHSVVHEFGHILTLRNEQVEPDLPVVSGEWQSDAPSPLQQSCQVTYYTGDGCARPESYINLFYQRFWADIYDEAQVINEAQTEEEREELTQAFYEKYRDRFVTEYAATNPGEDLAETFAYFVLKDKPSGDSIADQKVRFLYAFPPLVEMRAQIRGQLARASQKH
;
A
#
# COMPACT_ATOMS: atom_id res chain seq x y z
N MET A 1 12.85 -31.26 -39.48
CA MET A 1 11.85 -32.19 -40.05
C MET A 1 11.54 -33.28 -39.02
N ARG A 2 10.25 -33.59 -38.84
CA ARG A 2 9.61 -34.45 -37.83
C ARG A 2 9.26 -33.72 -36.51
N LYS A 3 8.07 -33.83 -35.93
CA LYS A 3 6.71 -34.19 -36.36
C LYS A 3 5.83 -33.90 -35.12
N THR A 4 4.70 -33.24 -35.34
CA THR A 4 3.65 -32.84 -34.39
C THR A 4 3.06 -34.02 -33.61
N LEU A 5 2.61 -33.80 -32.36
CA LEU A 5 1.45 -34.51 -31.82
C LEU A 5 0.69 -33.66 -30.78
N TRP A 6 -0.50 -33.24 -31.18
CA TRP A 6 -1.55 -32.65 -30.32
C TRP A 6 -2.36 -33.77 -29.66
N PHE A 7 -2.84 -33.56 -28.44
CA PHE A 7 -3.95 -34.33 -27.88
C PHE A 7 -5.08 -33.37 -27.47
N LEU A 8 -6.13 -33.35 -28.30
CA LEU A 8 -7.49 -33.03 -27.87
C LEU A 8 -8.03 -34.24 -27.08
N ILE A 9 -8.64 -33.99 -25.93
CA ILE A 9 -9.66 -34.89 -25.37
C ILE A 9 -10.94 -34.09 -25.21
N ALA A 10 -11.91 -34.41 -26.05
CA ALA A 10 -13.31 -34.10 -25.84
C ALA A 10 -13.96 -35.27 -25.08
N VAL A 11 -14.79 -34.96 -24.07
CA VAL A 11 -15.87 -35.87 -23.65
C VAL A 11 -17.16 -35.08 -23.53
N LEU A 12 -18.15 -35.59 -24.25
CA LEU A 12 -19.49 -35.07 -24.46
C LEU A 12 -20.45 -35.61 -23.38
N MET A 13 -21.26 -34.69 -22.83
CA MET A 13 -22.65 -34.80 -22.36
C MET A 13 -23.20 -36.10 -21.77
N LEU A 14 -23.88 -35.97 -20.62
CA LEU A 14 -25.23 -36.51 -20.42
C LEU A 14 -26.05 -35.58 -19.50
N ALA A 15 -27.22 -35.16 -19.98
CA ALA A 15 -28.24 -34.45 -19.22
C ALA A 15 -29.47 -35.34 -18.94
N VAL A 16 -30.32 -34.84 -18.01
CA VAL A 16 -31.81 -34.99 -17.89
C VAL A 16 -32.32 -36.00 -16.82
N PRO A 17 -33.44 -35.77 -16.06
CA PRO A 17 -34.04 -34.54 -15.46
C PRO A 17 -34.54 -34.70 -13.99
N LEU A 18 -35.14 -33.62 -13.45
CA LEU A 18 -36.00 -33.52 -12.25
C LEU A 18 -37.12 -34.57 -12.13
N LEU A 19 -37.47 -34.93 -10.88
CA LEU A 19 -38.86 -35.07 -10.40
C LEU A 19 -38.93 -35.02 -8.85
N ALA A 20 -39.88 -34.25 -8.33
CA ALA A 20 -40.20 -34.07 -6.91
C ALA A 20 -41.18 -35.14 -6.39
N ALA A 21 -41.13 -35.46 -5.08
CA ALA A 21 -42.29 -35.82 -4.26
C ALA A 21 -41.97 -35.84 -2.75
N CYS A 22 -42.91 -35.30 -1.98
CA CYS A 22 -42.96 -35.15 -0.52
C CYS A 22 -43.14 -36.48 0.26
N GLY A 23 -42.84 -36.46 1.57
CA GLY A 23 -43.61 -37.26 2.55
C GLY A 23 -42.87 -37.79 3.79
N ASN A 24 -42.95 -37.02 4.89
CA ASN A 24 -43.03 -37.34 6.33
C ASN A 24 -42.40 -38.63 6.92
N GLY A 25 -41.61 -38.43 7.98
CA GLY A 25 -41.33 -39.41 9.03
C GLY A 25 -40.66 -38.75 10.24
N SER A 26 -41.43 -38.58 11.31
CA SER A 26 -41.07 -38.01 12.61
C SER A 26 -39.99 -38.81 13.37
N GLU A 27 -39.12 -38.13 14.12
CA GLU A 27 -38.87 -38.47 15.53
C GLU A 27 -38.19 -37.32 16.27
N SER A 28 -38.63 -37.10 17.50
CA SER A 28 -38.29 -35.97 18.37
C SER A 28 -37.23 -36.36 19.38
N THR A 29 -36.27 -35.48 19.65
CA THR A 29 -35.63 -35.37 20.97
C THR A 29 -35.20 -33.92 21.23
N ALA A 30 -35.46 -33.46 22.45
CA ALA A 30 -35.38 -32.08 22.94
C ALA A 30 -33.94 -31.53 23.09
N PRO A 31 -33.74 -30.19 23.19
CA PRO A 31 -32.42 -29.55 23.15
C PRO A 31 -31.75 -29.47 24.53
N PRO A 32 -30.41 -29.37 24.61
CA PRO A 32 -29.70 -29.02 25.83
C PRO A 32 -29.63 -27.49 26.04
N PRO A 33 -29.30 -27.01 27.25
CA PRO A 33 -29.64 -25.66 27.70
C PRO A 33 -28.65 -24.59 27.21
N THR A 34 -29.21 -23.39 27.04
CA THR A 34 -28.59 -22.08 26.83
C THR A 34 -27.34 -21.85 27.68
N ALA A 35 -26.20 -21.70 27.02
CA ALA A 35 -25.04 -20.99 27.56
C ALA A 35 -25.26 -19.49 27.38
N THR A 36 -25.10 -18.75 28.47
CA THR A 36 -25.12 -17.29 28.53
C THR A 36 -23.97 -16.74 27.68
N GLU A 37 -24.32 -15.99 26.64
CA GLU A 37 -23.44 -15.19 25.81
C GLU A 37 -22.89 -14.04 26.67
N GLU A 38 -21.62 -14.14 27.07
CA GLU A 38 -20.89 -12.99 27.62
C GLU A 38 -20.71 -11.97 26.50
N ALA A 39 -21.21 -10.76 26.75
CA ALA A 39 -21.18 -9.65 25.82
C ALA A 39 -19.74 -9.34 25.40
N ARG A 40 -19.44 -9.61 24.12
CA ARG A 40 -18.25 -9.10 23.42
C ARG A 40 -18.32 -7.56 23.46
N PRO A 41 -17.25 -6.83 23.81
CA PRO A 41 -17.28 -5.38 23.81
C PRO A 41 -17.49 -4.91 22.36
N THR A 42 -18.63 -4.26 22.12
CA THR A 42 -18.93 -3.58 20.87
C THR A 42 -17.89 -2.48 20.66
N ALA A 43 -17.19 -2.55 19.54
CA ALA A 43 -16.37 -1.45 19.04
C ALA A 43 -17.22 -0.16 18.99
N PRO A 44 -16.66 1.02 19.30
CA PRO A 44 -17.40 2.26 19.22
C PRO A 44 -17.79 2.50 17.75
N VAL A 45 -19.09 2.49 17.49
CA VAL A 45 -19.64 2.96 16.22
C VAL A 45 -19.36 4.46 16.15
N LEU A 46 -18.44 4.86 15.28
CA LEU A 46 -18.29 6.26 14.87
C LEU A 46 -19.56 6.65 14.10
N GLU A 47 -20.56 7.18 14.82
CA GLU A 47 -21.72 7.84 14.21
C GLU A 47 -21.29 9.19 13.62
N THR A 48 -20.75 9.16 12.40
CA THR A 48 -20.77 10.32 11.49
C THR A 48 -21.25 9.87 10.10
N ALA A 49 -22.41 9.21 10.06
CA ALA A 49 -23.06 8.93 8.77
C ALA A 49 -23.71 10.23 8.26
N SER A 50 -23.07 10.86 7.28
CA SER A 50 -23.74 11.80 6.38
C SER A 50 -24.94 11.07 5.73
N PRO A 51 -26.11 11.70 5.57
CA PRO A 51 -27.31 10.97 5.16
C PRO A 51 -27.17 10.46 3.74
N ALA A 52 -27.03 9.14 3.58
CA ALA A 52 -27.05 8.47 2.29
C ALA A 52 -28.35 8.79 1.52
N ALA A 53 -28.24 8.91 0.19
CA ALA A 53 -29.39 9.11 -0.71
C ALA A 53 -30.33 7.89 -0.70
N GLU A 54 -31.52 7.97 -1.33
CA GLU A 54 -32.53 6.88 -1.39
C GLU A 54 -31.99 5.52 -1.88
N ASN A 55 -30.86 5.53 -2.61
CA ASN A 55 -30.20 4.33 -3.14
C ASN A 55 -28.99 3.87 -2.30
N GLY A 56 -28.78 4.44 -1.11
CA GLY A 56 -27.65 4.09 -0.23
C GLY A 56 -26.31 4.75 -0.58
N CYS A 57 -26.21 5.42 -1.73
CA CYS A 57 -25.00 6.13 -2.14
C CYS A 57 -24.77 7.43 -1.35
N LEU A 58 -23.50 7.78 -1.14
CA LEU A 58 -23.09 9.05 -0.60
C LEU A 58 -23.47 10.20 -1.55
N PRO A 59 -23.62 11.44 -1.05
CA PRO A 59 -24.06 12.59 -1.86
C PRO A 59 -23.21 12.88 -3.13
N HIS A 60 -21.98 12.39 -3.17
CA HIS A 60 -21.00 12.58 -4.25
C HIS A 60 -20.81 11.33 -5.14
N GLU A 61 -21.53 10.25 -4.86
CA GLU A 61 -21.50 9.03 -5.64
C GLU A 61 -22.65 9.00 -6.66
N LYS A 62 -22.40 8.33 -7.79
CA LYS A 62 -23.42 7.96 -8.76
C LYS A 62 -23.81 6.50 -8.52
N TYR A 63 -25.12 6.24 -8.53
CA TYR A 63 -25.66 4.89 -8.48
C TYR A 63 -25.70 4.29 -9.88
N ASP A 64 -25.08 3.13 -10.07
CA ASP A 64 -25.23 2.32 -11.28
C ASP A 64 -26.30 1.22 -11.04
N PRO A 65 -27.48 1.32 -11.68
CA PRO A 65 -28.54 0.32 -11.55
C PRO A 65 -28.23 -1.02 -12.22
N ALA A 66 -27.21 -1.10 -13.09
CA ALA A 66 -26.81 -2.35 -13.74
C ALA A 66 -26.02 -3.26 -12.80
N THR A 67 -25.23 -2.65 -11.91
CA THR A 67 -24.36 -3.33 -10.95
C THR A 67 -24.81 -3.18 -9.50
N ASP A 68 -25.91 -2.46 -9.26
CA ASP A 68 -26.45 -2.17 -7.92
C ASP A 68 -25.37 -1.60 -6.98
N SER A 69 -24.58 -0.65 -7.50
CA SER A 69 -23.39 -0.13 -6.83
C SER A 69 -23.27 1.39 -6.91
N CYS A 70 -22.55 1.96 -5.96
CA CYS A 70 -22.19 3.37 -5.92
C CYS A 70 -20.75 3.54 -6.40
N TYR A 71 -20.49 4.55 -7.23
CA TYR A 71 -19.16 4.88 -7.70
C TYR A 71 -18.94 6.39 -7.73
N VAL A 72 -17.69 6.80 -7.59
CA VAL A 72 -17.29 8.20 -7.77
C VAL A 72 -16.90 8.40 -9.24
N ASP A 73 -17.60 9.30 -9.93
CA ASP A 73 -17.22 9.70 -11.29
C ASP A 73 -16.26 10.87 -11.24
N ILE A 74 -14.97 10.61 -11.45
CA ILE A 74 -13.92 11.62 -11.58
C ILE A 74 -13.62 11.94 -13.05
N SER A 75 -14.58 11.74 -13.97
CA SER A 75 -14.43 12.25 -15.32
C SER A 75 -14.54 13.78 -15.32
N CYS A 76 -13.39 14.44 -15.45
CA CYS A 76 -13.23 15.89 -15.47
C CYS A 76 -12.40 16.27 -16.70
N GLU A 77 -12.70 17.41 -17.33
CA GLU A 77 -11.96 17.87 -18.51
C GLU A 77 -10.76 18.74 -18.13
N THR A 78 -10.78 19.33 -16.93
CA THR A 78 -9.73 20.21 -16.44
C THR A 78 -9.25 19.80 -15.05
N GLU A 79 -7.98 20.06 -14.74
CA GLU A 79 -7.38 19.79 -13.43
C GLU A 79 -8.15 20.48 -12.30
N GLN A 80 -8.59 21.71 -12.53
CA GLN A 80 -9.39 22.48 -11.57
C GLN A 80 -10.74 21.81 -11.24
N GLU A 81 -11.40 21.19 -12.23
CA GLU A 81 -12.63 20.44 -11.99
C GLU A 81 -12.35 19.17 -11.20
N CYS A 82 -11.28 18.45 -11.53
CA CYS A 82 -10.89 17.23 -10.81
C CYS A 82 -10.59 17.53 -9.34
N ASP A 83 -9.81 18.58 -9.08
CA ASP A 83 -9.40 18.96 -7.73
C ASP A 83 -10.60 19.44 -6.91
N ALA A 84 -11.57 20.11 -7.54
CA ALA A 84 -12.82 20.51 -6.89
C ALA A 84 -13.67 19.30 -6.49
N ILE A 85 -13.74 18.26 -7.34
CA ILE A 85 -14.42 17.00 -7.02
C ILE A 85 -13.73 16.34 -5.82
N LEU A 86 -12.40 16.16 -5.88
CA LEU A 86 -11.62 15.54 -4.81
C LEU A 86 -11.72 16.31 -3.48
N SER A 87 -11.62 17.64 -3.54
CA SER A 87 -11.76 18.49 -2.36
C SER A 87 -13.14 18.33 -1.72
N ALA A 88 -14.20 18.21 -2.52
CA ALA A 88 -15.55 18.00 -2.00
C ALA A 88 -15.75 16.60 -1.39
N LEU A 89 -15.10 15.57 -1.96
CA LEU A 89 -15.11 14.20 -1.40
C LEU A 89 -14.47 14.15 -0.01
N TYR A 90 -13.34 14.85 0.16
CA TYR A 90 -12.53 14.79 1.37
C TYR A 90 -12.78 15.93 2.36
N GLN A 91 -13.70 16.85 2.05
CA GLN A 91 -14.02 17.98 2.90
C GLN A 91 -14.44 17.55 4.33
N ASP A 92 -15.17 16.45 4.43
CA ASP A 92 -15.68 15.89 5.69
C ASP A 92 -15.02 14.55 6.06
N TYR A 93 -14.04 14.08 5.28
CA TYR A 93 -13.34 12.84 5.60
C TYR A 93 -12.61 13.08 6.93
N PRO A 94 -12.88 12.29 7.99
CA PRO A 94 -12.13 12.39 9.22
C PRO A 94 -10.69 12.09 8.81
N GLY A 95 -9.86 13.13 8.74
CA GLY A 95 -8.50 13.01 8.25
C GLY A 95 -7.77 11.88 8.97
N VAL A 96 -6.72 11.35 8.35
CA VAL A 96 -5.76 10.55 9.12
C VAL A 96 -5.40 11.39 10.35
N GLN A 97 -5.73 10.92 11.56
CA GLN A 97 -5.24 11.58 12.76
C GLN A 97 -3.74 11.33 12.80
N LEU A 98 -3.00 12.24 12.18
CA LEU A 98 -1.56 12.16 12.16
C LEU A 98 -1.06 12.37 13.58
N GLU A 99 -0.03 11.60 13.92
CA GLU A 99 0.47 11.52 15.27
C GLU A 99 1.01 12.87 15.74
N SER A 100 0.80 13.18 17.03
CA SER A 100 1.76 13.97 17.78
C SER A 100 3.05 13.17 17.85
N TRP A 101 3.99 13.49 16.96
CA TRP A 101 5.36 13.06 17.15
C TRP A 101 5.75 13.64 18.50
N GLU A 102 6.02 12.83 19.53
CA GLU A 102 6.43 13.30 20.87
C GLU A 102 7.82 14.00 20.78
N MET A 103 7.87 15.14 20.11
CA MET A 103 9.05 15.94 19.87
C MET A 103 9.35 16.78 21.11
N ALA A 104 10.61 17.11 21.28
CA ALA A 104 11.05 18.14 22.19
C ALA A 104 11.28 19.46 21.42
N PRO A 105 11.26 20.62 22.10
CA PRO A 105 11.52 21.91 21.45
C PRO A 105 12.84 21.95 20.66
N GLU A 106 13.86 21.24 21.14
CA GLU A 106 15.18 21.11 20.50
C GLU A 106 15.17 20.29 19.20
N ASP A 107 14.12 19.54 18.92
CA ASP A 107 13.96 18.79 17.68
C ASP A 107 13.43 19.67 16.53
N CYS A 108 12.94 20.89 16.82
CA CYS A 108 12.43 21.80 15.79
C CYS A 108 13.55 22.38 14.94
N LEU A 109 13.35 22.34 13.62
CA LEU A 109 14.26 22.92 12.65
C LEU A 109 14.18 24.45 12.72
N PRO A 110 15.26 25.18 12.35
CA PRO A 110 15.21 26.62 12.19
C PRO A 110 14.07 27.04 11.24
N GLY A 111 13.06 27.74 11.76
CA GLY A 111 11.86 28.16 11.02
C GLY A 111 10.57 27.46 11.46
N GLU A 112 10.68 26.37 12.22
CA GLU A 112 9.53 25.71 12.87
C GLU A 112 9.27 26.29 14.28
N GLN A 113 8.05 26.10 14.75
CA GLN A 113 7.62 26.38 16.12
C GLN A 113 7.24 25.08 16.81
N TYR A 114 7.49 25.02 18.12
CA TYR A 114 7.12 23.89 18.95
C TYR A 114 5.74 24.11 19.57
N ASP A 115 4.81 23.17 19.35
CA ASP A 115 3.56 23.07 20.08
C ASP A 115 3.77 22.15 21.29
N PRO A 116 3.72 22.66 22.54
CA PRO A 116 3.88 21.84 23.74
C PRO A 116 2.65 21.01 24.10
N GLU A 117 1.47 21.30 23.57
CA GLU A 117 0.25 20.51 23.78
C GLU A 117 0.24 19.29 22.85
N GLU A 118 0.58 19.51 21.59
CA GLU A 118 0.70 18.47 20.57
C GLU A 118 2.09 17.82 20.54
N ALA A 119 3.01 18.27 21.40
CA ALA A 119 4.41 17.87 21.43
C ALA A 119 5.10 17.89 20.05
N ALA A 120 4.65 18.70 19.08
CA ALA A 120 5.07 18.60 17.68
C ALA A 120 5.69 19.91 17.17
N CYS A 121 6.57 19.81 16.18
CA CYS A 121 7.08 20.98 15.45
C CYS A 121 6.20 21.27 14.23
N TYR A 122 5.75 22.51 14.11
CA TYR A 122 4.88 22.96 13.02
C TYR A 122 5.42 24.25 12.39
N ILE A 123 4.92 24.57 11.21
CA ILE A 123 5.19 25.84 10.55
C ILE A 123 4.00 26.75 10.80
N GLU A 124 4.21 27.87 11.51
CA GLU A 124 3.16 28.89 11.68
C GLU A 124 3.03 29.69 10.38
N CYS A 125 1.81 29.79 9.84
CA CYS A 125 1.49 30.45 8.58
C CYS A 125 -0.01 30.79 8.54
N ASP A 126 -0.38 31.85 7.81
CA ASP A 126 -1.77 32.34 7.75
C ASP A 126 -2.54 31.77 6.55
N THR A 127 -1.85 31.33 5.50
CA THR A 127 -2.44 30.74 4.29
C THR A 127 -1.71 29.50 3.83
N GLU A 128 -2.39 28.60 3.13
CA GLU A 128 -1.79 27.38 2.56
C GLU A 128 -0.58 27.70 1.64
N GLU A 129 -0.69 28.76 0.83
CA GLU A 129 0.40 29.22 -0.04
C GLU A 129 1.62 29.69 0.77
N GLU A 130 1.40 30.35 1.91
CA GLU A 130 2.46 30.75 2.83
C GLU A 130 3.08 29.54 3.54
N CYS A 131 2.26 28.60 4.00
CA CYS A 131 2.71 27.35 4.62
C CYS A 131 3.62 26.56 3.67
N GLN A 132 3.18 26.41 2.41
CA GLN A 132 3.95 25.73 1.39
C GLN A 132 5.28 26.44 1.12
N ALA A 133 5.28 27.76 0.96
CA ALA A 133 6.51 28.52 0.70
C ALA A 133 7.52 28.41 1.85
N LYS A 134 7.05 28.46 3.11
CA LYS A 134 7.89 28.25 4.30
C LYS A 134 8.41 26.82 4.38
N ALA A 135 7.55 25.83 4.12
CA ALA A 135 7.96 24.42 4.09
C ALA A 135 9.02 24.17 3.02
N ASP A 136 8.87 24.76 1.82
CA ASP A 136 9.85 24.66 0.74
C ASP A 136 11.19 25.32 1.09
N GLU A 137 11.17 26.40 1.89
CA GLU A 137 12.39 27.01 2.42
C GLU A 137 13.07 26.16 3.51
N ILE A 138 12.30 25.68 4.49
CA ILE A 138 12.78 24.92 5.65
C ILE A 138 13.28 23.54 5.23
N TYR A 139 12.55 22.88 4.32
CA TYR A 139 12.86 21.53 3.82
C TYR A 139 13.61 21.56 2.48
N LYS A 140 14.29 22.67 2.18
CA LYS A 140 15.05 22.84 0.95
C LYS A 140 16.19 21.81 0.85
N GLY A 141 16.30 21.17 -0.31
CA GLY A 141 17.38 20.21 -0.59
C GLY A 141 17.03 18.75 -0.28
N LEU A 142 15.77 18.44 0.07
CA LEU A 142 15.30 17.06 0.19
C LEU A 142 15.04 16.38 -1.16
N ASP A 143 15.00 17.15 -2.26
CA ASP A 143 14.99 16.61 -3.64
C ASP A 143 16.20 15.71 -3.91
N VAL A 144 17.27 15.87 -3.12
CA VAL A 144 18.44 15.00 -3.14
C VAL A 144 18.11 13.53 -2.89
N TYR A 145 17.06 13.24 -2.11
CA TYR A 145 16.66 11.87 -1.74
C TYR A 145 16.04 11.10 -2.87
N PHE A 146 15.50 11.79 -3.88
CA PHE A 146 15.04 11.11 -5.07
C PHE A 146 16.21 10.81 -6.01
N ASP A 147 16.35 9.55 -6.40
CA ASP A 147 17.29 9.14 -7.43
C ASP A 147 16.53 8.75 -8.71
N PRO A 148 16.55 9.55 -9.79
CA PRO A 148 15.89 9.18 -11.05
C PRO A 148 16.59 8.03 -11.78
N SER A 149 17.78 7.61 -11.32
CA SER A 149 18.44 6.39 -11.77
C SER A 149 18.05 5.17 -10.97
N PHE A 150 17.32 5.33 -9.86
CA PHE A 150 16.61 4.23 -9.20
C PHE A 150 15.63 3.64 -10.22
N ARG A 151 15.87 2.38 -10.58
CA ARG A 151 15.05 1.67 -11.56
C ARG A 151 13.84 0.99 -10.95
N GLY A 152 13.69 1.04 -9.62
CA GLY A 152 12.84 0.12 -8.86
C GLY A 152 13.43 -1.28 -8.94
N ASP A 153 13.21 -2.09 -7.90
CA ASP A 153 13.64 -3.47 -7.99
C ASP A 153 12.70 -4.27 -8.91
N HIS A 154 13.28 -5.06 -9.81
CA HIS A 154 12.58 -5.80 -10.85
C HIS A 154 12.29 -7.26 -10.45
N GLY A 155 12.57 -7.65 -9.21
CA GLY A 155 12.30 -8.99 -8.70
C GLY A 155 11.05 -9.06 -7.84
N GLN A 156 10.30 -10.17 -7.93
CA GLN A 156 9.50 -10.62 -6.79
C GLN A 156 10.48 -11.02 -5.67
N PRO A 157 10.30 -10.56 -4.42
CA PRO A 157 11.18 -10.96 -3.33
C PRO A 157 11.18 -12.49 -3.25
N LYS A 158 12.38 -13.10 -3.34
CA LYS A 158 12.55 -14.56 -3.21
C LYS A 158 12.43 -15.04 -1.77
N THR A 159 11.95 -14.16 -0.88
CA THR A 159 11.91 -14.40 0.55
C THR A 159 10.50 -14.55 1.05
N SER A 160 10.24 -15.67 1.72
CA SER A 160 8.92 -15.93 2.29
C SER A 160 8.57 -14.93 3.37
N ALA A 161 7.44 -14.25 3.18
CA ALA A 161 6.80 -13.44 4.21
C ALA A 161 6.03 -14.29 5.25
N VAL A 162 5.86 -15.58 5.02
CA VAL A 162 4.90 -16.42 5.74
C VAL A 162 5.59 -17.13 6.91
N ASN A 163 5.19 -16.79 8.14
CA ASN A 163 5.64 -17.41 9.39
C ASN A 163 7.17 -17.46 9.59
N CYS A 164 7.95 -16.65 8.87
CA CYS A 164 9.41 -16.65 8.91
C CYS A 164 10.07 -17.98 8.51
N GLU A 165 9.39 -18.70 7.62
CA GLU A 165 9.80 -19.99 7.05
C GLU A 165 9.69 -19.92 5.53
N ALA A 166 10.61 -20.52 4.79
CA ALA A 166 10.47 -20.71 3.35
C ALA A 166 9.21 -21.55 3.05
N GLN A 167 8.42 -21.17 2.03
CA GLN A 167 7.22 -21.92 1.66
C GLN A 167 7.51 -23.06 0.69
N ASP A 168 8.58 -22.97 -0.08
CA ASP A 168 9.02 -24.03 -0.99
C ASP A 168 10.55 -24.08 -1.16
N GLU A 169 11.02 -24.83 -2.16
CA GLU A 169 12.45 -25.04 -2.41
C GLU A 169 13.16 -23.90 -3.15
N ASP A 170 12.39 -22.97 -3.72
CA ASP A 170 12.88 -21.83 -4.49
C ASP A 170 12.92 -20.53 -3.65
N GLU A 171 12.29 -20.54 -2.47
CA GLU A 171 12.29 -19.42 -1.51
C GLU A 171 13.34 -19.55 -0.40
N GLU A 172 13.89 -18.42 0.03
CA GLU A 172 14.72 -18.31 1.23
C GLU A 172 13.92 -17.74 2.41
N PRO A 173 14.08 -18.25 3.64
CA PRO A 173 13.43 -17.61 4.79
C PRO A 173 14.11 -16.27 5.12
N PRO A 174 13.39 -15.29 5.68
CA PRO A 174 14.00 -14.06 6.18
C PRO A 174 15.10 -14.36 7.21
N ILE A 175 16.16 -13.56 7.25
CA ILE A 175 17.26 -13.71 8.21
C ILE A 175 16.76 -13.59 9.66
N ALA A 176 15.86 -12.64 9.91
CA ALA A 176 15.24 -12.46 11.21
C ALA A 176 13.84 -11.87 11.07
N CYS A 177 12.98 -12.22 12.03
CA CYS A 177 11.65 -11.65 12.14
C CYS A 177 11.38 -11.15 13.54
N TYR A 178 10.69 -10.02 13.60
CA TYR A 178 10.36 -9.33 14.83
C TYR A 178 8.87 -9.01 14.86
N ALA A 179 8.22 -9.34 15.97
CA ALA A 179 6.90 -8.80 16.30
C ALA A 179 7.07 -7.35 16.75
N LEU A 180 6.13 -6.50 16.35
CA LEU A 180 6.05 -5.10 16.75
C LEU A 180 4.95 -4.91 17.78
N ASP A 181 5.28 -4.30 18.90
CA ASP A 181 4.28 -3.92 19.89
C ASP A 181 3.61 -2.57 19.54
N GLN A 182 2.72 -2.10 20.41
CA GLN A 182 2.01 -0.82 20.25
C GLN A 182 2.93 0.43 20.23
N ASN A 183 4.18 0.29 20.66
CA ASN A 183 5.21 1.33 20.59
C ASN A 183 6.15 1.13 19.39
N LEU A 184 5.87 0.14 18.53
CA LEU A 184 6.74 -0.33 17.46
C LEU A 184 8.09 -0.85 17.96
N ASP A 185 8.17 -1.30 19.21
CA ASP A 185 9.36 -1.95 19.74
C ASP A 185 9.41 -3.41 19.28
N THR A 186 10.59 -3.87 18.90
CA THR A 186 10.80 -5.18 18.28
C THR A 186 11.00 -6.27 19.33
N THR A 187 10.25 -7.36 19.23
CA THR A 187 10.48 -8.62 19.96
C THR A 187 10.83 -9.73 18.95
N PRO A 188 11.97 -10.43 19.09
CA PRO A 188 12.34 -11.49 18.14
C PRO A 188 11.29 -12.61 18.13
N ILE A 189 10.79 -12.94 16.94
CA ILE A 189 9.98 -14.15 16.68
C ILE A 189 10.94 -15.31 16.37
N LYS A 190 11.79 -15.13 15.36
CA LYS A 190 12.74 -16.12 14.87
C LYS A 190 13.97 -15.44 14.28
N VAL A 191 15.13 -16.09 14.40
CA VAL A 191 16.36 -15.72 13.69
C VAL A 191 16.89 -16.96 12.98
N ASN A 192 16.93 -16.92 11.65
CA ASN A 192 17.41 -17.99 10.77
C ASN A 192 18.92 -17.88 10.59
N ALA A 193 19.69 -18.02 11.69
CA ALA A 193 21.13 -17.76 11.70
C ALA A 193 22.02 -18.87 11.11
N ASP A 194 21.44 -20.02 10.78
CA ASP A 194 22.21 -21.21 10.41
C ASP A 194 23.00 -20.99 9.11
N GLY A 195 24.33 -20.96 9.22
CA GLY A 195 25.22 -20.77 8.08
C GLY A 195 25.44 -19.31 7.64
N LEU A 196 24.79 -18.34 8.30
CA LEU A 196 24.93 -16.92 7.98
C LEU A 196 26.10 -16.24 8.73
N PRO A 197 26.75 -15.23 8.13
CA PRO A 197 27.70 -14.39 8.83
C PRO A 197 27.10 -13.67 10.04
N GLN A 198 27.91 -13.47 11.09
CA GLN A 198 27.46 -12.77 12.30
C GLN A 198 26.98 -11.34 12.02
N ALA A 199 27.58 -10.66 11.03
CA ALA A 199 27.18 -9.31 10.65
C ALA A 199 25.72 -9.23 10.15
N LEU A 200 25.20 -10.32 9.56
CA LEU A 200 23.82 -10.41 9.07
C LEU A 200 22.82 -10.79 10.16
N THR A 201 23.31 -11.26 11.31
CA THR A 201 22.46 -11.77 12.40
C THR A 201 22.62 -10.91 13.66
N ASP A 202 23.22 -9.72 13.52
CA ASP A 202 23.46 -8.81 14.62
C ASP A 202 22.16 -8.08 15.00
N PRO A 203 21.55 -8.40 16.17
CA PRO A 203 20.29 -7.78 16.57
C PRO A 203 20.43 -6.27 16.79
N GLN A 204 21.62 -5.77 17.11
CA GLN A 204 21.82 -4.33 17.25
C GLN A 204 21.67 -3.63 15.91
N ARG A 205 22.27 -4.19 14.86
CA ARG A 205 22.13 -3.66 13.49
C ARG A 205 20.67 -3.70 13.05
N HIS A 206 19.97 -4.81 13.27
CA HIS A 206 18.55 -4.94 12.90
C HIS A 206 17.69 -3.88 13.59
N GLN A 207 17.99 -3.60 14.87
CA GLN A 207 17.32 -2.57 15.65
C GLN A 207 17.66 -1.16 15.14
N GLU A 208 18.91 -0.87 14.80
CA GLU A 208 19.30 0.44 14.25
C GLU A 208 18.56 0.76 12.94
N ILE A 209 18.42 -0.23 12.06
CA ILE A 209 17.66 -0.10 10.80
C ILE A 209 16.20 0.23 11.11
N TRP A 210 15.53 -0.58 11.94
CA TRP A 210 14.12 -0.36 12.28
C TRP A 210 13.88 0.97 13.01
N LEU A 211 14.77 1.34 13.94
CA LEU A 211 14.71 2.61 14.65
C LEU A 211 14.78 3.80 13.69
N PHE A 212 15.61 3.72 12.66
CA PHE A 212 15.65 4.74 11.62
C PHE A 212 14.36 4.74 10.79
N THR A 213 13.93 3.59 10.27
CA THR A 213 12.70 3.45 9.46
C THR A 213 11.48 4.04 10.17
N ARG A 214 11.22 3.62 11.41
CA ARG A 214 10.09 4.15 12.21
C ARG A 214 10.25 5.62 12.62
N SER A 215 11.44 6.20 12.48
CA SER A 215 11.69 7.61 12.81
C SER A 215 11.36 8.57 11.67
N ILE A 216 11.26 8.08 10.44
CA ILE A 216 10.95 8.91 9.27
C ILE A 216 9.52 8.72 8.75
N LEU A 217 8.82 7.68 9.21
CA LEU A 217 7.46 7.34 8.79
C LEU A 217 6.38 7.68 9.85
N PRO A 218 5.14 8.02 9.45
CA PRO A 218 4.03 8.31 10.38
C PRO A 218 3.71 7.11 11.28
N LYS A 219 3.95 7.22 12.59
CA LYS A 219 3.81 6.05 13.47
C LYS A 219 2.37 5.70 13.80
N THR A 220 1.39 6.62 13.69
CA THR A 220 -0.04 6.25 13.83
C THR A 220 -0.39 5.12 12.87
N ILE A 221 -0.08 5.31 11.59
CA ILE A 221 -0.36 4.32 10.54
C ILE A 221 0.46 3.05 10.78
N LEU A 222 1.76 3.16 11.10
CA LEU A 222 2.56 1.97 11.40
C LEU A 222 2.02 1.18 12.60
N LYS A 223 1.56 1.85 13.68
CA LYS A 223 0.98 1.20 14.87
C LYS A 223 -0.36 0.55 14.57
N GLU A 224 -1.17 1.16 13.70
CA GLU A 224 -2.47 0.61 13.32
C GLU A 224 -2.30 -0.60 12.39
N GLU A 225 -1.44 -0.48 11.38
CA GLU A 225 -1.37 -1.39 10.23
C GLU A 225 -0.25 -2.43 10.32
N THR A 226 0.93 -2.10 10.87
CA THR A 226 2.11 -2.97 10.82
C THR A 226 2.25 -3.81 12.08
N ARG A 227 2.52 -5.11 11.95
CA ARG A 227 2.69 -6.04 13.09
C ARG A 227 4.03 -6.74 13.09
N GLU A 228 4.69 -6.84 11.94
CA GLU A 228 5.99 -7.50 11.85
C GLU A 228 7.01 -6.68 11.09
N TYR A 229 8.25 -6.82 11.51
CA TYR A 229 9.44 -6.31 10.83
C TYR A 229 10.35 -7.49 10.50
N HIS A 230 10.66 -7.66 9.22
CA HIS A 230 11.52 -8.74 8.74
C HIS A 230 12.85 -8.16 8.24
N VAL A 231 13.92 -8.90 8.47
CA VAL A 231 15.25 -8.62 7.93
C VAL A 231 15.56 -9.72 6.95
N PHE A 232 15.89 -9.37 5.72
CA PHE A 232 16.24 -10.33 4.68
C PHE A 232 17.49 -9.86 3.93
N THR A 233 17.92 -10.65 2.95
CA THR A 233 18.80 -10.14 1.90
C THR A 233 18.67 -10.98 0.63
N ASP A 234 18.80 -10.36 -0.54
CA ASP A 234 19.01 -11.05 -1.82
C ASP A 234 20.44 -10.81 -2.39
N GLY A 235 21.23 -9.99 -1.71
CA GLY A 235 22.60 -9.64 -2.07
C GLY A 235 22.79 -8.12 -2.05
N PRO A 236 23.86 -7.61 -2.68
CA PRO A 236 23.98 -6.19 -2.98
C PRO A 236 23.17 -5.85 -4.22
N GLU A 237 22.41 -4.75 -4.15
CA GLU A 237 21.39 -4.36 -5.14
C GLU A 237 20.25 -5.38 -5.22
N GLY A 238 19.10 -4.98 -5.76
CA GLY A 238 17.90 -5.83 -5.77
C GLY A 238 16.83 -5.25 -4.84
N THR A 239 16.12 -6.12 -4.12
CA THR A 239 14.98 -5.70 -3.30
C THR A 239 15.48 -5.00 -2.05
N THR A 240 15.46 -3.67 -2.00
CA THR A 240 15.88 -2.93 -0.79
C THR A 240 14.89 -3.11 0.37
N ALA A 241 13.59 -3.15 0.05
CA ALA A 241 12.51 -3.34 1.01
C ALA A 241 11.27 -3.87 0.28
N TYR A 242 10.36 -4.51 1.01
CA TYR A 242 9.03 -4.85 0.52
C TYR A 242 8.02 -4.85 1.68
N VAL A 243 6.75 -4.64 1.37
CA VAL A 243 5.64 -4.89 2.30
C VAL A 243 4.68 -5.92 1.75
N THR A 244 4.05 -6.67 2.66
CA THR A 244 2.93 -7.53 2.31
C THR A 244 2.01 -7.73 3.50
N ARG A 245 0.80 -8.18 3.25
CA ARG A 245 -0.14 -8.56 4.30
C ARG A 245 0.32 -9.85 4.98
N LEU A 246 0.09 -9.95 6.28
CA LEU A 246 0.34 -11.17 7.02
C LEU A 246 -0.69 -12.24 6.65
N THR A 247 -0.24 -13.47 6.44
CA THR A 247 -1.14 -14.58 6.09
C THR A 247 -2.07 -14.98 7.24
N ASP A 248 -1.61 -14.87 8.49
CA ASP A 248 -2.35 -15.26 9.70
C ASP A 248 -3.18 -14.10 10.29
N ASP A 249 -2.82 -12.84 9.96
CA ASP A 249 -3.66 -11.66 10.16
C ASP A 249 -3.71 -10.80 8.89
N PRO A 250 -4.53 -11.16 7.88
CA PRO A 250 -4.62 -10.45 6.59
C PRO A 250 -4.99 -8.97 6.67
N ASN A 251 -5.41 -8.49 7.83
CA ASN A 251 -5.71 -7.08 8.07
C ASN A 251 -4.47 -6.29 8.51
N ARG A 252 -3.31 -6.92 8.61
CA ARG A 252 -2.08 -6.34 9.10
C ARG A 252 -0.94 -6.62 8.15
N TRP A 253 0.07 -5.76 8.22
CA TRP A 253 1.20 -5.75 7.31
C TRP A 253 2.49 -6.16 8.01
N LEU A 254 3.40 -6.71 7.23
CA LEU A 254 4.81 -6.76 7.55
C LEU A 254 5.58 -5.82 6.63
N MET A 255 6.69 -5.30 7.14
CA MET A 255 7.70 -4.60 6.35
C MET A 255 9.02 -5.35 6.46
N ALA A 256 9.59 -5.70 5.32
CA ALA A 256 10.86 -6.38 5.21
C ALA A 256 11.91 -5.41 4.66
N ILE A 257 13.12 -5.42 5.21
CA ILE A 257 14.24 -4.57 4.77
C ILE A 257 15.47 -5.41 4.53
N ASP A 258 16.15 -5.17 3.41
CA ASP A 258 17.44 -5.79 3.10
C ASP A 258 18.55 -5.14 3.92
N ILE A 259 19.22 -5.97 4.73
CA ILE A 259 20.31 -5.54 5.60
C ILE A 259 21.57 -5.09 4.84
N ILE A 260 21.86 -5.68 3.67
CA ILE A 260 23.02 -5.39 2.83
C ILE A 260 22.84 -4.05 2.10
N ASP A 261 21.63 -3.79 1.61
CA ASP A 261 21.30 -2.55 0.90
C ASP A 261 20.97 -1.38 1.84
N THR A 262 20.94 -1.63 3.15
CA THR A 262 20.83 -0.56 4.15
C THR A 262 22.19 0.10 4.42
N PRO A 263 22.32 1.44 4.41
CA PRO A 263 23.57 2.14 4.68
C PRO A 263 24.23 1.76 6.01
N ASP A 264 25.55 1.60 6.02
CA ASP A 264 26.36 1.39 7.23
C ASP A 264 27.39 2.53 7.41
N PRO A 265 27.23 3.42 8.41
CA PRO A 265 26.18 3.45 9.43
C PRO A 265 24.79 3.81 8.87
N VAL A 266 23.72 3.42 9.58
CA VAL A 266 22.34 3.76 9.19
C VAL A 266 22.19 5.28 9.15
N ARG A 267 21.73 5.80 8.01
CA ARG A 267 21.59 7.22 7.73
C ARG A 267 20.61 7.42 6.57
N PRO A 268 20.05 8.62 6.38
CA PRO A 268 19.19 8.88 5.23
C PRO A 268 20.05 8.91 3.96
N GLU A 269 20.03 7.80 3.23
CA GLU A 269 20.61 7.60 1.90
C GLU A 269 19.44 7.53 0.90
N LYS A 270 19.68 7.93 -0.35
CA LYS A 270 18.63 8.15 -1.36
C LYS A 270 17.80 6.91 -1.65
N GLU A 271 18.46 5.81 -2.02
CA GLU A 271 17.79 4.58 -2.43
C GLU A 271 17.06 3.98 -1.23
N PHE A 272 17.72 3.95 -0.06
CA PHE A 272 17.09 3.44 1.15
C PHE A 272 15.86 4.26 1.58
N VAL A 273 15.94 5.60 1.55
CA VAL A 273 14.81 6.47 1.89
C VAL A 273 13.69 6.36 0.85
N HIS A 274 14.02 6.30 -0.44
CA HIS A 274 13.03 6.09 -1.50
C HIS A 274 12.27 4.79 -1.24
N SER A 275 12.96 3.66 -1.12
CA SER A 275 12.33 2.35 -0.93
C SER A 275 11.46 2.32 0.33
N VAL A 276 11.94 2.83 1.47
CA VAL A 276 11.13 2.88 2.71
C VAL A 276 9.86 3.73 2.56
N VAL A 277 9.94 4.87 1.86
CA VAL A 277 8.77 5.74 1.63
C VAL A 277 7.82 5.13 0.60
N HIS A 278 8.34 4.45 -0.43
CA HIS A 278 7.56 3.67 -1.40
C HIS A 278 6.76 2.58 -0.71
N GLU A 279 7.41 1.73 0.10
CA GLU A 279 6.76 0.64 0.83
C GLU A 279 5.71 1.16 1.82
N PHE A 280 5.96 2.29 2.46
CA PHE A 280 4.93 2.95 3.27
C PHE A 280 3.75 3.44 2.43
N GLY A 281 3.99 3.86 1.18
CA GLY A 281 2.94 4.20 0.21
C GLY A 281 2.00 3.03 -0.07
N HIS A 282 2.53 1.81 -0.19
CA HIS A 282 1.71 0.58 -0.30
C HIS A 282 0.84 0.39 0.95
N ILE A 283 1.43 0.40 2.15
CA ILE A 283 0.66 0.27 3.41
C ILE A 283 -0.46 1.32 3.48
N LEU A 284 -0.13 2.58 3.20
CA LEU A 284 -1.06 3.70 3.29
C LEU A 284 -2.25 3.56 2.31
N THR A 285 -1.96 3.18 1.07
CA THR A 285 -2.94 3.24 -0.03
C THR A 285 -3.69 1.92 -0.23
N LEU A 286 -3.19 0.83 0.36
CA LEU A 286 -3.81 -0.49 0.31
C LEU A 286 -4.33 -0.99 1.67
N ARG A 287 -4.25 -0.21 2.76
CA ARG A 287 -4.83 -0.59 4.07
C ARG A 287 -6.35 -0.83 4.03
N ASN A 288 -6.91 -1.35 5.13
CA ASN A 288 -8.31 -1.82 5.17
C ASN A 288 -9.37 -0.72 4.95
N GLU A 289 -9.06 0.54 5.27
CA GLU A 289 -9.91 1.70 4.95
C GLU A 289 -9.86 2.06 3.46
N GLN A 290 -8.92 1.51 2.69
CA GLN A 290 -8.77 1.75 1.25
C GLN A 290 -9.21 0.54 0.43
N VAL A 291 -8.82 -0.66 0.86
CA VAL A 291 -9.05 -1.93 0.15
C VAL A 291 -9.56 -2.96 1.13
N GLU A 292 -10.73 -3.53 0.85
CA GLU A 292 -11.23 -4.67 1.61
C GLU A 292 -10.48 -5.93 1.17
N PRO A 293 -9.72 -6.60 2.07
CA PRO A 293 -8.88 -7.72 1.68
C PRO A 293 -9.72 -8.92 1.23
N ASP A 294 -9.33 -9.52 0.11
CA ASP A 294 -9.81 -10.81 -0.36
C ASP A 294 -9.19 -11.91 0.50
N LEU A 295 -9.81 -12.18 1.66
CA LEU A 295 -9.24 -13.06 2.68
C LEU A 295 -8.79 -14.43 2.13
N PRO A 296 -9.56 -15.16 1.29
CA PRO A 296 -9.08 -16.39 0.68
C PRO A 296 -7.80 -16.24 -0.14
N VAL A 297 -7.65 -15.14 -0.89
CA VAL A 297 -6.44 -14.86 -1.70
C VAL A 297 -5.27 -14.50 -0.79
N VAL A 298 -5.45 -13.51 0.10
CA VAL A 298 -4.38 -13.00 0.97
C VAL A 298 -3.88 -14.04 1.97
N SER A 299 -4.75 -14.93 2.45
CA SER A 299 -4.35 -16.03 3.37
C SER A 299 -3.71 -17.23 2.67
N GLY A 300 -3.63 -17.22 1.33
CA GLY A 300 -3.12 -18.34 0.54
C GLY A 300 -4.07 -19.56 0.46
N GLU A 301 -5.31 -19.43 0.94
CA GLU A 301 -6.35 -20.46 0.81
C GLU A 301 -6.81 -20.64 -0.65
N TRP A 302 -6.75 -19.57 -1.46
CA TRP A 302 -7.12 -19.57 -2.87
C TRP A 302 -5.91 -19.88 -3.77
N GLN A 303 -5.80 -21.14 -4.22
CA GLN A 303 -4.71 -21.63 -5.07
C GLN A 303 -5.18 -21.87 -6.52
N SER A 304 -5.91 -20.91 -7.10
CA SER A 304 -6.43 -21.01 -8.46
C SER A 304 -6.07 -19.80 -9.30
N ASP A 305 -5.65 -20.04 -10.54
CA ASP A 305 -5.46 -19.01 -11.56
C ASP A 305 -6.78 -18.35 -12.01
N ALA A 306 -7.92 -18.90 -11.59
CA ALA A 306 -9.22 -18.30 -11.86
C ALA A 306 -9.46 -17.13 -10.90
N PRO A 307 -10.13 -16.05 -11.35
CA PRO A 307 -10.51 -14.95 -10.47
C PRO A 307 -11.31 -15.45 -9.25
N SER A 308 -11.01 -14.91 -8.08
CA SER A 308 -11.77 -15.21 -6.86
C SER A 308 -13.23 -14.75 -7.00
N PRO A 309 -14.16 -15.24 -6.15
CA PRO A 309 -15.52 -14.71 -6.12
C PRO A 309 -15.57 -13.20 -5.86
N LEU A 310 -14.70 -12.68 -4.99
CA LEU A 310 -14.66 -11.24 -4.70
C LEU A 310 -14.18 -10.46 -5.93
N GLN A 311 -13.09 -10.89 -6.57
CA GLN A 311 -12.57 -10.31 -7.81
C GLN A 311 -13.64 -10.27 -8.91
N GLN A 312 -14.39 -11.37 -9.11
CA GLN A 312 -15.49 -11.41 -10.09
C GLN A 312 -16.64 -10.46 -9.74
N SER A 313 -16.86 -10.22 -8.45
CA SER A 313 -17.89 -9.31 -7.94
C SER A 313 -17.42 -7.86 -7.77
N CYS A 314 -16.15 -7.57 -8.09
CA CYS A 314 -15.57 -6.24 -8.08
C CYS A 314 -16.11 -5.44 -9.28
N GLN A 315 -17.28 -4.83 -9.10
CA GLN A 315 -18.13 -4.45 -10.24
C GLN A 315 -17.84 -3.06 -10.82
N VAL A 316 -17.30 -2.13 -10.05
CA VAL A 316 -17.05 -0.73 -10.49
C VAL A 316 -15.74 -0.14 -9.97
N THR A 317 -15.09 -0.80 -9.03
CA THR A 317 -13.83 -0.33 -8.44
C THR A 317 -12.67 -1.21 -8.85
N TYR A 318 -11.46 -0.66 -8.71
CA TYR A 318 -10.24 -1.36 -9.02
C TYR A 318 -10.02 -2.56 -8.09
N TYR A 319 -9.77 -3.74 -8.66
CA TYR A 319 -9.30 -4.92 -7.93
C TYR A 319 -7.77 -4.91 -7.91
N THR A 320 -7.20 -4.84 -6.71
CA THR A 320 -5.76 -4.57 -6.51
C THR A 320 -4.86 -5.81 -6.58
N GLY A 321 -5.45 -7.01 -6.65
CA GLY A 321 -4.75 -8.27 -6.36
C GLY A 321 -5.05 -8.76 -4.94
N ASP A 322 -4.97 -7.85 -3.97
CA ASP A 322 -5.24 -8.10 -2.55
C ASP A 322 -6.71 -7.98 -2.17
N GLY A 323 -7.52 -7.33 -3.00
CA GLY A 323 -8.92 -7.05 -2.68
C GLY A 323 -9.55 -5.96 -3.53
N CYS A 324 -10.83 -5.72 -3.27
CA CYS A 324 -11.59 -4.66 -3.93
C CYS A 324 -11.34 -3.32 -3.26
N ALA A 325 -10.88 -2.34 -4.04
CA ALA A 325 -10.74 -0.97 -3.58
C ALA A 325 -12.12 -0.37 -3.26
N ARG A 326 -12.19 0.45 -2.21
CA ARG A 326 -13.39 1.24 -1.90
C ARG A 326 -13.57 2.35 -2.95
N PRO A 327 -14.80 2.76 -3.29
CA PRO A 327 -15.05 3.79 -4.30
C PRO A 327 -14.26 5.08 -4.11
N GLU A 328 -14.15 5.53 -2.87
CA GLU A 328 -13.49 6.75 -2.41
C GLU A 328 -12.00 6.55 -2.07
N SER A 329 -11.46 5.34 -2.22
CA SER A 329 -10.05 5.07 -1.89
C SER A 329 -9.08 5.76 -2.85
N TYR A 330 -7.91 6.16 -2.35
CA TYR A 330 -6.85 6.78 -3.14
C TYR A 330 -6.52 5.93 -4.38
N ILE A 331 -6.37 4.61 -4.21
CA ILE A 331 -6.03 3.70 -5.30
C ILE A 331 -7.15 3.60 -6.35
N ASN A 332 -8.41 3.57 -5.95
CA ASN A 332 -9.51 3.55 -6.91
C ASN A 332 -9.60 4.89 -7.66
N LEU A 333 -9.57 6.01 -6.93
CA LEU A 333 -9.65 7.34 -7.55
C LEU A 333 -8.46 7.58 -8.52
N PHE A 334 -7.28 7.12 -8.14
CA PHE A 334 -6.07 7.16 -8.98
C PHE A 334 -6.20 6.28 -10.23
N TYR A 335 -6.65 5.03 -10.07
CA TYR A 335 -6.90 4.11 -11.18
C TYR A 335 -7.88 4.70 -12.19
N GLN A 336 -9.04 5.18 -11.72
CA GLN A 336 -10.08 5.72 -12.58
C GLN A 336 -9.59 6.93 -13.39
N ARG A 337 -8.76 7.78 -12.79
CA ARG A 337 -8.27 9.00 -13.43
C ARG A 337 -7.11 8.75 -14.39
N PHE A 338 -6.21 7.81 -14.10
CA PHE A 338 -4.92 7.73 -14.80
C PHE A 338 -4.63 6.40 -15.50
N TRP A 339 -5.37 5.33 -15.18
CA TRP A 339 -5.13 3.99 -15.70
C TRP A 339 -6.27 3.42 -16.53
N ALA A 340 -7.52 3.81 -16.27
CA ALA A 340 -8.70 3.18 -16.90
C ALA A 340 -8.64 3.14 -18.44
N ASP A 341 -7.98 4.10 -19.10
CA ASP A 341 -7.84 4.14 -20.56
C ASP A 341 -6.70 3.27 -21.12
N ILE A 342 -5.75 2.84 -20.28
CA ILE A 342 -4.57 2.03 -20.66
C ILE A 342 -4.52 0.66 -19.97
N TYR A 343 -5.42 0.38 -19.02
CA TYR A 343 -5.35 -0.81 -18.17
C TYR A 343 -5.51 -2.13 -18.94
N ASP A 344 -6.42 -2.18 -19.93
CA ASP A 344 -6.61 -3.37 -20.77
C ASP A 344 -5.33 -3.74 -21.54
N GLU A 345 -4.54 -2.75 -21.95
CA GLU A 345 -3.24 -2.99 -22.60
C GLU A 345 -2.18 -3.47 -21.59
N ALA A 346 -2.23 -2.96 -20.36
CA ALA A 346 -1.32 -3.39 -19.29
C ALA A 346 -1.56 -4.84 -18.87
N GLN A 347 -2.78 -5.38 -19.03
CA GLN A 347 -3.09 -6.78 -18.68
C GLN A 347 -2.26 -7.79 -19.45
N VAL A 348 -1.72 -7.44 -20.61
CA VAL A 348 -0.82 -8.32 -21.38
C VAL A 348 0.44 -8.66 -20.58
N ILE A 349 0.90 -7.76 -19.69
CA ILE A 349 2.05 -8.00 -18.80
C ILE A 349 1.76 -9.18 -17.85
N ASN A 350 0.52 -9.30 -17.36
CA ASN A 350 0.10 -10.38 -16.47
C ASN A 350 0.01 -11.74 -17.18
N GLU A 351 0.01 -11.77 -18.51
CA GLU A 351 0.00 -12.99 -19.32
C GLU A 351 1.42 -13.55 -19.57
N ALA A 352 2.47 -12.82 -19.17
CA ALA A 352 3.86 -13.23 -19.31
C ALA A 352 4.11 -14.59 -18.63
N GLN A 353 4.85 -15.47 -19.30
CA GLN A 353 5.14 -16.82 -18.82
C GLN A 353 6.49 -16.93 -18.11
N THR A 354 7.35 -15.92 -18.27
CA THR A 354 8.68 -15.84 -17.66
C THR A 354 8.94 -14.43 -17.14
N GLU A 355 9.92 -14.30 -16.24
CA GLU A 355 10.37 -12.97 -15.78
C GLU A 355 10.84 -12.10 -16.95
N GLU A 356 11.69 -12.67 -17.79
CA GLU A 356 12.29 -11.98 -18.94
C GLU A 356 11.19 -11.45 -19.89
N GLU A 357 10.13 -12.22 -20.12
CA GLU A 357 9.00 -11.77 -20.93
C GLU A 357 8.22 -10.64 -20.24
N ARG A 358 8.03 -10.73 -18.92
CA ARG A 358 7.36 -9.70 -18.12
C ARG A 358 8.14 -8.39 -18.17
N GLU A 359 9.45 -8.43 -17.94
CA GLU A 359 10.35 -7.28 -18.03
C GLU A 359 10.28 -6.62 -19.42
N GLU A 360 10.35 -7.41 -20.50
CA GLU A 360 10.27 -6.89 -21.88
C GLU A 360 8.92 -6.22 -22.16
N LEU A 361 7.81 -6.82 -21.71
CA LEU A 361 6.46 -6.27 -21.89
C LEU A 361 6.24 -5.00 -21.07
N THR A 362 6.68 -4.99 -19.81
CA THR A 362 6.63 -3.80 -18.95
C THR A 362 7.46 -2.67 -19.54
N GLN A 363 8.68 -2.96 -20.02
CA GLN A 363 9.51 -1.95 -20.68
C GLN A 363 8.87 -1.39 -21.95
N ALA A 364 8.27 -2.25 -22.78
CA ALA A 364 7.57 -1.80 -23.98
C ALA A 364 6.34 -0.93 -23.64
N PHE A 365 5.62 -1.27 -22.57
CA PHE A 365 4.49 -0.49 -22.07
C PHE A 365 4.95 0.88 -21.54
N TYR A 366 6.00 0.91 -20.72
CA TYR A 366 6.64 2.14 -20.25
C TYR A 366 7.09 3.03 -21.41
N GLU A 367 7.81 2.48 -22.40
CA GLU A 367 8.28 3.26 -23.54
C GLU A 367 7.14 3.91 -24.34
N LYS A 368 6.01 3.20 -24.48
CA LYS A 368 4.81 3.71 -25.16
C LYS A 368 4.13 4.83 -24.36
N TYR A 369 4.08 4.72 -23.04
CA TYR A 369 3.36 5.63 -22.14
C TYR A 369 4.27 6.46 -21.24
N ARG A 370 5.51 6.70 -21.67
CA ARG A 370 6.59 7.24 -20.83
C ARG A 370 6.22 8.49 -20.04
N ASP A 371 5.54 9.45 -20.68
CA ASP A 371 5.14 10.72 -20.06
C ASP A 371 4.04 10.57 -18.99
N ARG A 372 3.54 9.34 -18.77
CA ARG A 372 2.54 9.03 -17.74
C ARG A 372 3.14 8.58 -16.43
N PHE A 373 4.39 8.14 -16.38
CA PHE A 373 4.97 7.50 -15.20
C PHE A 373 6.12 8.31 -14.60
N VAL A 374 6.17 8.39 -13.26
CA VAL A 374 7.23 9.12 -12.55
C VAL A 374 8.58 8.40 -12.62
N THR A 375 8.55 7.07 -12.79
CA THR A 375 9.69 6.15 -12.97
C THR A 375 9.33 5.05 -13.98
N GLU A 376 10.31 4.22 -14.36
CA GLU A 376 10.07 3.02 -15.17
C GLU A 376 9.26 1.98 -14.39
N TYR A 377 9.61 1.78 -13.12
CA TYR A 377 8.96 0.84 -12.21
C TYR A 377 7.46 1.12 -11.99
N ALA A 378 7.08 2.40 -11.97
CA ALA A 378 5.67 2.82 -11.88
C ALA A 378 4.79 2.28 -13.02
N ALA A 379 5.36 1.81 -14.14
CA ALA A 379 4.59 1.21 -15.23
C ALA A 379 4.14 -0.24 -14.96
N THR A 380 4.61 -0.86 -13.88
CA THR A 380 4.35 -2.27 -13.54
C THR A 380 2.87 -2.55 -13.33
N ASN A 381 2.21 -1.77 -12.47
CA ASN A 381 0.78 -1.85 -12.22
C ASN A 381 0.28 -0.57 -11.48
N PRO A 382 -1.04 -0.36 -11.34
CA PRO A 382 -1.58 0.80 -10.63
C PRO A 382 -1.13 0.95 -9.16
N GLY A 383 -0.85 -0.15 -8.46
CA GLY A 383 -0.34 -0.14 -7.09
C GLY A 383 1.08 0.42 -7.02
N GLU A 384 2.00 -0.10 -7.83
CA GLU A 384 3.38 0.40 -7.93
C GLU A 384 3.42 1.86 -8.38
N ASP A 385 2.58 2.24 -9.34
CA ASP A 385 2.49 3.62 -9.81
C ASP A 385 2.06 4.59 -8.71
N LEU A 386 1.09 4.19 -7.88
CA LEU A 386 0.64 5.02 -6.78
C LEU A 386 1.70 5.10 -5.67
N ALA A 387 2.39 4.00 -5.35
CA ALA A 387 3.48 3.98 -4.38
C ALA A 387 4.67 4.84 -4.83
N GLU A 388 5.08 4.72 -6.10
CA GLU A 388 6.11 5.57 -6.72
C GLU A 388 5.67 7.04 -6.77
N THR A 389 4.41 7.30 -7.13
CA THR A 389 3.84 8.66 -7.13
C THR A 389 3.84 9.25 -5.72
N PHE A 390 3.54 8.45 -4.70
CA PHE A 390 3.58 8.85 -3.30
C PHE A 390 5.02 9.17 -2.85
N ALA A 391 5.99 8.31 -3.18
CA ALA A 391 7.40 8.58 -2.91
C ALA A 391 7.87 9.87 -3.61
N TYR A 392 7.48 10.08 -4.88
CA TYR A 392 7.76 11.32 -5.60
C TYR A 392 7.13 12.54 -4.93
N PHE A 393 5.86 12.44 -4.53
CA PHE A 393 5.13 13.48 -3.82
C PHE A 393 5.82 13.88 -2.51
N VAL A 394 6.29 12.91 -1.73
CA VAL A 394 6.96 13.16 -0.45
C VAL A 394 8.36 13.72 -0.66
N LEU A 395 9.16 13.11 -1.52
CA LEU A 395 10.60 13.38 -1.62
C LEU A 395 10.93 14.56 -2.54
N LYS A 396 10.07 14.90 -3.51
CA LYS A 396 10.29 16.05 -4.41
C LYS A 396 9.42 17.25 -4.09
N ASP A 397 9.83 18.38 -4.67
CA ASP A 397 9.03 19.58 -4.73
C ASP A 397 7.81 19.38 -5.64
N LYS A 398 6.74 20.15 -5.40
CA LYS A 398 5.52 20.08 -6.19
C LYS A 398 5.83 20.37 -7.67
N PRO A 399 5.50 19.46 -8.61
CA PRO A 399 5.78 19.68 -10.02
C PRO A 399 4.83 20.72 -10.63
N SER A 400 5.36 21.49 -11.58
CA SER A 400 4.62 22.52 -12.33
C SER A 400 4.38 22.17 -13.79
N GLY A 401 4.83 21.01 -14.26
CA GLY A 401 4.66 20.56 -15.64
C GLY A 401 3.25 20.02 -15.93
N ASP A 402 2.93 19.84 -17.20
CA ASP A 402 1.60 19.39 -17.65
C ASP A 402 1.53 17.89 -17.98
N SER A 403 2.62 17.14 -17.73
CA SER A 403 2.65 15.69 -18.01
C SER A 403 1.65 14.94 -17.12
N ILE A 404 1.23 13.74 -17.55
CA ILE A 404 0.35 12.91 -16.72
C ILE A 404 1.08 12.49 -15.43
N ALA A 405 2.39 12.26 -15.50
CA ALA A 405 3.22 12.03 -14.31
C ALA A 405 3.14 13.20 -13.30
N ASP A 406 3.24 14.45 -13.77
CA ASP A 406 3.12 15.62 -12.89
C ASP A 406 1.70 15.77 -12.31
N GLN A 407 0.67 15.46 -13.11
CA GLN A 407 -0.73 15.48 -12.67
C GLN A 407 -1.00 14.43 -11.59
N LYS A 408 -0.40 13.24 -11.67
CA LYS A 408 -0.46 12.19 -10.64
C LYS A 408 0.13 12.66 -9.31
N VAL A 409 1.26 13.34 -9.35
CA VAL A 409 1.86 13.91 -8.13
C VAL A 409 0.98 15.03 -7.57
N ARG A 410 0.42 15.89 -8.42
CA ARG A 410 -0.50 16.96 -7.98
C ARG A 410 -1.83 16.43 -7.45
N PHE A 411 -2.31 15.30 -7.95
CA PHE A 411 -3.48 14.60 -7.42
C PHE A 411 -3.35 14.34 -5.92
N LEU A 412 -2.16 13.97 -5.42
CA LEU A 412 -1.95 13.75 -3.99
C LEU A 412 -2.03 15.03 -3.13
N TYR A 413 -1.80 16.22 -3.72
CA TYR A 413 -2.00 17.50 -3.03
C TYR A 413 -3.47 17.85 -2.82
N ALA A 414 -4.40 17.20 -3.52
CA ALA A 414 -5.85 17.42 -3.33
C ALA A 414 -6.38 16.78 -2.03
N PHE A 415 -5.55 16.03 -1.31
CA PHE A 415 -5.91 15.38 -0.05
C PHE A 415 -5.15 16.05 1.11
N PRO A 416 -5.81 16.92 1.92
CA PRO A 416 -5.15 17.61 3.02
C PRO A 416 -4.37 16.69 3.99
N PRO A 417 -4.89 15.50 4.38
CA PRO A 417 -4.12 14.58 5.23
C PRO A 417 -2.80 14.11 4.62
N LEU A 418 -2.70 13.99 3.30
CA LEU A 418 -1.46 13.59 2.63
C LEU A 418 -0.45 14.75 2.57
N VAL A 419 -0.92 15.99 2.43
CA VAL A 419 -0.06 17.20 2.49
C VAL A 419 0.57 17.36 3.86
N GLU A 420 -0.22 17.17 4.92
CA GLU A 420 0.29 17.18 6.29
C GLU A 420 1.30 16.05 6.54
N MET A 421 0.97 14.83 6.11
CA MET A 421 1.85 13.67 6.20
C MET A 421 3.19 13.89 5.47
N ARG A 422 3.14 14.48 4.27
CA ARG A 422 4.34 14.86 3.52
C ARG A 422 5.22 15.82 4.33
N ALA A 423 4.64 16.84 4.94
CA ALA A 423 5.39 17.79 5.77
C ALA A 423 6.06 17.08 6.95
N GLN A 424 5.35 16.15 7.61
CA GLN A 424 5.90 15.36 8.71
C GLN A 424 7.11 14.51 8.27
N ILE A 425 6.96 13.70 7.22
CA ILE A 425 8.04 12.84 6.71
C ILE A 425 9.26 13.69 6.32
N ARG A 426 9.03 14.79 5.58
CA ARG A 426 10.11 15.71 5.17
C ARG A 426 10.81 16.36 6.36
N GLY A 427 10.06 16.77 7.38
CA GLY A 427 10.63 17.30 8.62
C GLY A 427 11.54 16.27 9.30
N GLN A 428 11.11 15.02 9.40
CA GLN A 428 11.93 13.96 9.99
C GLN A 428 13.18 13.64 9.18
N LEU A 429 13.06 13.58 7.84
CA LEU A 429 14.21 13.41 6.96
C LEU A 429 15.23 14.54 7.13
N ALA A 430 14.78 15.79 7.17
CA ALA A 430 15.65 16.95 7.40
C ALA A 430 16.38 16.86 8.76
N ARG A 431 15.71 16.41 9.83
CA ARG A 431 16.33 16.20 11.15
C ARG A 431 17.32 15.05 11.14
N ALA A 432 16.98 13.93 10.52
CA ALA A 432 17.87 12.79 10.37
C ALA A 432 19.14 13.19 9.60
N SER A 433 19.00 14.04 8.57
CA SER A 433 20.10 14.57 7.78
C SER A 433 21.08 15.43 8.57
N GLN A 434 20.62 16.13 9.61
CA GLN A 434 21.47 17.00 10.44
C GLN A 434 22.28 16.25 11.50
N LYS A 435 21.87 15.02 11.83
CA LYS A 435 22.55 14.16 12.82
C LYS A 435 23.79 13.46 12.24
N HIS A 436 24.01 13.56 10.93
CA HIS A 436 25.12 12.97 10.17
C HIS A 436 25.85 14.04 9.37
#